data_AF-A0A920QYW7-F1
#
_entry.id   AF-A0A920QYW7-F1
#
_cell.length_a   1.000
_cell.length_b   1.000
_cell.length_c   1.000
_cell.angle_alpha   90.00
_cell.angle_beta   90.00
_cell.angle_gamma   90.00
#
_symmetry.space_group_name_H-M   'P 1'
#
loop_
_entity.id
_entity.type
_entity.pdbx_description
1 polymer ?
#
loop_
_entity_poly.entity_id
_entity_poly.type
_entity_poly.pdbx_seq_one_letter_code
_entity_poly.pdbx_strand_id
1 'polypeptide(L)' 'MTKNFKPAQLPERILLGPGPCNVDPRVLHAMSKPITNYKDPGFLNYVEEVF' A
#
# COMPACT_ATOMS: atom_id res chain seq x y z
N MET A 1 -21.50 -25.91 3.43
CA MET A 1 -20.05 -26.15 3.23
C MET A 1 -19.32 -24.81 3.30
N THR A 2 -18.54 -24.57 4.35
CA THR A 2 -17.70 -23.38 4.47
C THR A 2 -16.37 -23.64 3.76
N LYS A 3 -16.08 -22.92 2.67
CA LYS A 3 -14.76 -22.96 2.04
C LYS A 3 -13.77 -22.17 2.91
N ASN A 4 -12.72 -22.82 3.39
CA ASN A 4 -11.60 -22.15 4.05
C ASN A 4 -10.67 -21.54 3.00
N PHE A 5 -10.62 -20.21 2.93
CA PHE A 5 -9.65 -19.47 2.12
C PHE A 5 -8.39 -19.24 2.94
N LYS A 6 -7.24 -19.69 2.43
CA LYS A 6 -5.94 -19.34 3.01
C LYS A 6 -5.53 -17.95 2.53
N PRO A 7 -4.84 -17.15 3.37
CA PRO A 7 -4.25 -15.89 2.92
C PRO A 7 -3.35 -16.09 1.70
N ALA A 8 -3.33 -15.11 0.80
CA ALA A 8 -2.44 -15.14 -0.35
C ALA A 8 -0.98 -15.14 0.11
N GLN A 9 -0.24 -16.18 -0.25
CA GLN A 9 1.20 -16.28 -0.06
C GLN A 9 1.82 -16.32 -1.46
N LEU A 10 2.42 -15.19 -1.86
CA LEU A 10 3.08 -15.06 -3.16
C LEU A 10 4.61 -15.10 -2.94
N PRO A 11 5.38 -15.74 -3.84
CA PRO A 11 6.83 -15.69 -3.76
C PRO A 11 7.36 -14.29 -4.08
N GLU A 12 8.47 -13.91 -3.45
CA GLU A 12 9.19 -12.69 -3.82
C GLU A 12 9.78 -12.80 -5.23
N ARG A 13 9.78 -11.68 -5.95
CA ARG A 13 10.29 -11.58 -7.33
C ARG A 13 11.08 -10.30 -7.50
N ILE A 14 12.09 -10.36 -8.36
CA ILE A 14 12.74 -9.16 -8.91
C ILE A 14 12.09 -8.89 -10.27
N LEU A 15 11.43 -7.73 -10.40
CA LEU A 15 10.66 -7.34 -11.58
C LEU A 15 11.50 -6.41 -12.47
N LEU A 16 12.05 -6.98 -13.54
CA LEU A 16 12.95 -6.29 -14.50
C LEU A 16 12.28 -5.98 -15.86
N GLY A 17 10.94 -6.06 -15.93
CA GLY A 17 10.18 -5.73 -17.13
C GLY A 17 9.91 -4.22 -17.28
N PRO A 18 9.24 -3.79 -18.36
CA PRO A 18 8.89 -2.38 -18.59
C PRO A 18 7.86 -1.83 -17.59
N GLY A 19 7.27 -2.68 -16.75
CA GLY A 19 6.31 -2.30 -15.71
C GLY A 19 5.20 -3.35 -15.57
N PRO A 20 4.65 -3.56 -14.35
CA PRO A 20 5.00 -2.91 -13.08
C PRO A 20 6.36 -3.37 -12.51
N CYS A 21 6.91 -2.61 -11.56
CA CYS A 21 8.20 -2.89 -10.90
C CYS A 21 8.03 -3.15 -9.39
N ASN A 22 9.11 -3.54 -8.71
CA ASN A 22 9.11 -3.67 -7.26
C ASN A 22 8.86 -2.31 -6.59
N VAL A 23 7.94 -2.28 -5.63
CA VAL A 23 7.64 -1.10 -4.83
C VAL A 23 8.66 -0.98 -3.69
N ASP A 24 9.16 0.23 -3.42
CA ASP A 24 10.03 0.49 -2.28
C ASP A 24 9.32 0.09 -0.96
N PRO A 25 9.98 -0.63 -0.04
CA PRO A 25 9.35 -1.08 1.21
C PRO A 25 8.68 0.04 2.02
N ARG A 26 9.18 1.28 1.93
CA ARG A 26 8.59 2.44 2.63
C ARG A 26 7.19 2.78 2.12
N VAL A 27 6.94 2.61 0.82
CA VAL A 27 5.62 2.86 0.22
C VAL A 27 4.62 1.79 0.68
N LEU A 28 5.01 0.51 0.67
CA LEU A 28 4.17 -0.58 1.19
C LEU A 28 3.84 -0.40 2.68
N HIS A 29 4.82 0.04 3.47
CA HIS A 29 4.61 0.36 4.89
C HIS A 29 3.66 1.55 5.10
N ALA A 30 3.74 2.59 4.25
CA ALA A 30 2.80 3.70 4.29
C ALA A 30 1.37 3.26 3.90
N MET A 31 1.23 2.39 2.89
CA MET A 31 -0.06 1.86 2.46
C MET A 31 -0.75 0.98 3.51
N SER A 32 0.00 0.38 4.44
CA SER A 32 -0.58 -0.44 5.51
C SER A 32 -1.11 0.36 6.70
N LYS A 33 -1.00 1.70 6.67
CA LYS A 33 -1.49 2.57 7.75
C LYS A 33 -3.02 2.67 7.72
N PRO A 34 -3.69 2.92 8.87
CA PRO A 34 -5.13 3.13 8.91
C PRO A 34 -5.57 4.26 7.97
N ILE A 35 -6.74 4.09 7.36
CA ILE A 35 -7.35 5.10 6.51
C ILE A 35 -7.79 6.29 7.36
N THR A 36 -7.57 7.50 6.85
CA THR A 36 -8.02 8.77 7.46
C THR A 36 -9.24 9.33 6.71
N ASN A 37 -9.92 10.30 7.31
CA ASN A 37 -11.01 11.01 6.64
C ASN A 37 -10.48 12.14 5.73
N TYR A 38 -11.20 12.46 4.65
CA TYR A 38 -10.80 13.54 3.72
C TYR A 38 -10.84 14.95 4.34
N LYS A 39 -11.50 15.14 5.49
CA LYS A 39 -11.49 16.38 6.29
C LYS A 39 -10.63 16.28 7.56
N ASP A 40 -9.86 15.21 7.71
CA ASP A 40 -8.96 15.05 8.85
C ASP A 40 -7.85 16.11 8.80
N PRO A 41 -7.57 16.86 9.89
CA PRO A 41 -6.52 17.87 9.89
C PRO A 41 -5.14 17.32 9.53
N GLY A 42 -4.81 16.10 9.94
CA GLY A 42 -3.55 15.45 9.59
C GLY A 42 -3.48 15.08 8.11
N PHE A 43 -4.60 14.66 7.52
CA PHE A 43 -4.69 14.44 6.06
C PHE A 43 -4.49 15.75 5.30
N LEU A 44 -5.17 16.83 5.70
CA LEU A 44 -5.06 18.14 5.06
C LEU A 44 -3.62 18.67 5.13
N ASN A 45 -2.97 18.58 6.30
CA ASN A 45 -1.57 18.96 6.46
C ASN A 45 -0.64 18.17 5.52
N TYR A 46 -0.86 16.86 5.38
CA TYR A 46 -0.05 16.01 4.50
C TYR A 46 -0.25 16.36 3.02
N VAL A 47 -1.49 16.66 2.63
CA VAL A 47 -1.80 17.16 1.27
C VAL A 47 -1.07 18.48 1.02
N GLU A 48 -1.11 19.43 1.95
CA GLU A 48 -0.37 20.70 1.81
C GLU A 48 1.15 20.53 1.75
N GLU A 49 1.72 19.50 2.39
CA GLU A 49 3.16 19.22 2.33
C GLU A 49 3.60 18.64 0.97
N VAL A 50 2.75 17.80 0.37
CA VAL A 50 3.08 17.03 -0.84
C VAL A 50 2.71 17.76 -2.14
N PHE A 51 1.67 18.60 -2.11
CA PHE A 51 1.20 19.38 -3.26
C PHE A 51 1.83 20.77 -3.32
#